data_AF-A0A7S3Z863-F1
#
_entry.id   AF-A0A7S3Z863-F1
#
_cell.length_a   1.000
_cell.length_b   1.000
_cell.length_c   1.000
_cell.angle_alpha   90.00
_cell.angle_beta   90.00
_cell.angle_gamma   90.00
#
_symmetry.space_group_name_H-M   'P 1'
#
loop_
_entity.id
_entity.type
_entity.pdbx_description
1 polymer ?
#
loop_
_entity_poly.entity_id
_entity_poly.type
_entity_poly.pdbx_seq_one_letter_code
_entity_poly.pdbx_strand_id
1 'polypeptide(L)'
;STMGGASNALLAAVEGGVRRCAGAPRVCLLFTGQGSQYAGMAQGLYQRLQVFRSSFDAIDTVFFGIDTWQGFNGERSLARVLFRTEEGGEARKEASHERVL
;
A
#
# COMPACT_ATOMS: atom_id res chain seq x y z
N SER A 1 27.09 -1.11 19.02
CA SER A 1 27.54 -0.89 17.63
C SER A 1 26.96 -1.96 16.71
N THR A 2 25.67 -1.90 16.35
CA THR A 2 25.11 -2.91 15.42
C THR A 2 23.81 -2.46 14.70
N MET A 3 23.64 -1.15 14.49
CA MET A 3 22.43 -0.62 13.82
C MET A 3 22.65 -0.27 12.32
N GLY A 4 23.86 -0.52 11.77
CA GLY A 4 24.21 -0.21 10.38
C GLY A 4 24.17 -1.40 9.39
N GLY A 5 23.92 -2.62 9.87
CA GLY A 5 24.00 -3.84 9.02
C GLY A 5 22.83 -4.01 8.05
N ALA A 6 21.62 -3.65 8.46
CA ALA A 6 20.41 -3.82 7.64
C ALA A 6 20.36 -2.86 6.44
N SER A 7 20.89 -1.64 6.59
CA SER A 7 20.91 -0.63 5.52
C SER A 7 21.86 -1.00 4.39
N ASN A 8 23.06 -1.50 4.70
CA ASN A 8 24.01 -1.99 3.69
C ASN A 8 23.53 -3.26 2.98
N ALA A 9 22.80 -4.13 3.68
CA ALA A 9 22.21 -5.33 3.07
C ALA A 9 21.11 -4.98 2.05
N LEU A 10 20.28 -3.97 2.37
CA LEU A 10 19.26 -3.46 1.45
C LEU A 10 19.90 -2.78 0.24
N LEU A 11 20.94 -1.96 0.45
CA LEU A 11 21.69 -1.33 -0.64
C LEU A 11 22.34 -2.36 -1.57
N ALA A 12 22.98 -3.40 -1.01
CA ALA A 12 23.58 -4.47 -1.80
C ALA A 12 22.53 -5.28 -2.61
N ALA A 13 21.33 -5.48 -2.05
CA ALA A 13 20.23 -6.14 -2.76
C ALA A 13 19.69 -5.28 -3.93
N VAL A 14 19.66 -3.96 -3.77
CA VAL A 14 19.29 -3.01 -4.83
C VAL A 14 20.35 -2.95 -5.93
N GLU A 15 21.64 -3.05 -5.59
CA GLU A 15 22.74 -3.10 -6.56
C GLU A 15 22.79 -4.42 -7.36
N GLY A 16 22.24 -5.50 -6.82
CA GLY A 16 22.44 -6.87 -7.31
C GLY A 16 21.55 -7.38 -8.45
N GLY A 17 20.67 -6.60 -9.08
CA GLY A 17 19.65 -7.27 -9.92
C GLY A 17 18.96 -6.51 -11.04
N VAL A 18 19.68 -6.20 -12.13
CA VAL A 18 19.04 -6.10 -13.46
C VAL A 18 19.34 -7.36 -14.25
N ARG A 19 18.47 -8.37 -14.14
CA ARG A 19 18.54 -9.57 -15.00
C ARG A 19 17.90 -9.24 -16.35
N ARG A 20 18.73 -8.98 -17.36
CA ARG A 20 18.25 -8.82 -18.74
C ARG A 20 17.93 -10.19 -19.32
N CYS A 21 16.65 -10.49 -19.51
CA CYS A 21 16.24 -11.62 -20.33
C CYS A 21 16.40 -11.21 -21.80
N ALA A 22 17.33 -11.85 -22.53
CA ALA A 22 17.46 -11.65 -23.96
C ALA A 22 16.13 -11.98 -24.66
N GLY A 23 15.59 -11.02 -25.43
CA GLY A 23 14.31 -11.16 -26.13
C GLY A 23 13.05 -10.70 -25.36
N ALA A 24 13.17 -10.28 -24.10
CA ALA A 24 12.03 -9.70 -23.39
C ALA A 24 11.74 -8.26 -23.84
N PRO A 25 10.46 -7.83 -23.95
CA PRO A 25 10.12 -6.45 -24.25
C PRO A 25 10.62 -5.51 -23.15
N ARG A 26 10.90 -4.25 -23.51
CA ARG A 26 11.26 -3.21 -22.53
C ARG A 26 10.03 -2.84 -21.72
N VAL A 27 10.08 -3.09 -20.40
CA VAL A 27 9.01 -2.76 -19.46
C VAL A 27 9.40 -1.51 -18.67
N CYS A 28 8.49 -0.55 -18.57
CA CYS A 28 8.59 0.60 -17.67
C CYS A 28 7.49 0.50 -16.62
N LEU A 29 7.86 0.61 -15.34
CA LEU A 29 6.91 0.65 -14.22
C LEU A 29 6.70 2.11 -13.83
N LEU A 30 5.47 2.61 -13.97
CA LEU A 30 5.07 3.93 -13.54
C LEU A 30 4.13 3.81 -12.34
N PHE A 31 4.47 4.47 -11.25
CA PHE A 31 3.66 4.50 -10.04
C PHE A 31 2.84 5.80 -10.01
N THR A 32 1.56 5.69 -9.70
CA THR A 32 0.67 6.85 -9.57
C THR A 32 1.06 7.70 -8.36
N GLY A 33 0.91 9.01 -8.46
CA GLY A 33 1.07 9.92 -7.33
C GLY A 33 -0.14 9.92 -6.38
N GLN A 34 -0.14 10.89 -5.46
CA GLN A 34 -1.26 11.17 -4.56
C GLN A 34 -2.53 11.62 -5.32
N GLY A 35 -3.71 11.28 -4.79
CA GLY A 35 -5.02 11.68 -5.31
C GLY A 35 -5.84 10.54 -5.91
N SER A 36 -5.23 9.38 -6.18
CA SER A 36 -5.92 8.18 -6.67
C SER A 36 -6.23 7.15 -5.57
N GLN A 37 -5.92 7.45 -4.31
CA GLN A 37 -6.23 6.55 -3.19
C GLN A 37 -7.72 6.56 -2.84
N TYR A 38 -8.24 5.41 -2.40
CA TYR A 38 -9.62 5.25 -1.93
C TYR A 38 -9.66 4.22 -0.79
N ALA A 39 -10.72 4.27 0.03
CA ALA A 39 -10.92 3.32 1.12
C ALA A 39 -11.10 1.88 0.55
N GLY A 40 -10.44 0.90 1.17
CA GLY A 40 -10.39 -0.48 0.70
C GLY A 40 -9.37 -0.74 -0.42
N MET A 41 -8.62 0.27 -0.87
CA MET A 41 -7.53 0.07 -1.84
C MET A 41 -6.56 -1.01 -1.34
N ALA A 42 -6.15 -1.90 -2.25
CA ALA A 42 -5.23 -3.02 -1.98
C ALA A 42 -5.72 -4.10 -0.99
N GLN A 43 -6.98 -4.04 -0.52
CA GLN A 43 -7.55 -5.08 0.37
C GLN A 43 -7.52 -6.47 -0.28
N GLY A 44 -7.83 -6.55 -1.59
CA GLY A 44 -7.74 -7.80 -2.33
C GLY A 44 -6.32 -8.37 -2.42
N LEU A 45 -5.29 -7.51 -2.48
CA LEU A 45 -3.89 -7.95 -2.47
C LEU A 45 -3.50 -8.43 -1.08
N TYR A 46 -3.92 -7.74 -0.03
CA TYR A 46 -3.71 -8.14 1.36
C TYR A 46 -4.28 -9.53 1.66
N GLN A 47 -5.47 -9.84 1.13
CA GLN A 47 -6.13 -11.13 1.33
C GLN A 47 -5.49 -12.26 0.51
N ARG A 48 -4.98 -11.98 -0.70
CA ARG A 48 -4.58 -13.03 -1.66
C ARG A 48 -3.08 -13.24 -1.79
N LEU A 49 -2.27 -12.22 -1.54
CA LEU A 49 -0.83 -12.26 -1.80
C LEU A 49 -0.04 -12.18 -0.49
N GLN A 50 0.55 -13.31 -0.09
CA GLN A 50 1.35 -13.40 1.14
C GLN A 50 2.51 -12.40 1.18
N VAL A 51 3.19 -12.18 0.05
CA VAL A 51 4.31 -11.22 -0.02
C VAL A 51 3.83 -9.79 0.26
N PHE A 52 2.68 -9.40 -0.30
CA PHE A 52 2.11 -8.09 -0.05
C PHE A 52 1.70 -7.94 1.42
N ARG A 53 1.01 -8.94 1.97
CA ARG A 53 0.59 -8.95 3.38
C ARG A 53 1.78 -8.82 4.33
N SER A 54 2.83 -9.61 4.11
CA SER A 54 4.03 -9.60 4.98
C SER A 54 4.73 -8.24 4.98
N SER A 55 4.87 -7.62 3.80
CA SER A 55 5.44 -6.27 3.68
C SER A 55 4.55 -5.21 4.32
N PHE A 56 3.24 -5.32 4.17
CA PHE A 56 2.27 -4.42 4.78
C PHE A 56 2.31 -4.51 6.31
N ASP A 57 2.28 -5.71 6.89
CA ASP A 57 2.29 -5.94 8.33
C ASP A 57 3.59 -5.41 8.98
N ALA A 58 4.72 -5.51 8.28
CA ALA A 58 5.99 -4.91 8.71
C ALA A 58 5.93 -3.37 8.76
N ILE A 59 5.29 -2.74 7.77
CA ILE A 59 5.09 -1.28 7.74
C ILE A 59 4.13 -0.86 8.86
N ASP A 60 3.02 -1.59 9.06
CA ASP A 60 2.03 -1.32 10.10
C ASP A 60 2.67 -1.33 11.50
N THR A 61 3.58 -2.27 11.72
CA THR A 61 4.36 -2.37 12.97
C THR A 61 5.24 -1.13 13.21
N VAL A 62 5.92 -0.64 12.16
CA VAL A 62 6.74 0.59 12.26
C VAL A 62 5.86 1.83 12.44
N PHE A 63 4.75 1.89 11.72
CA PHE A 63 3.80 2.99 11.77
C PHE A 63 3.22 3.18 13.18
N PHE A 64 2.85 2.08 13.83
CA PHE A 64 2.40 2.09 15.23
C PHE A 64 3.46 2.69 16.18
N GLY A 65 4.74 2.45 15.93
CA GLY A 65 5.83 3.02 16.74
C GLY A 65 6.02 4.54 16.55
N ILE A 66 5.72 5.08 15.36
CA ILE A 66 5.92 6.50 15.02
C ILE A 66 4.75 7.36 15.49
N ASP A 67 3.52 6.82 15.51
CA ASP A 67 2.29 7.54 15.88
C ASP A 67 2.14 7.83 17.38
N THR A 68 3.16 7.55 18.20
CA THR A 68 3.22 7.94 19.63
C THR A 68 3.53 9.43 19.86
N TRP A 69 3.69 10.24 18.81
CA TRP A 69 4.01 11.66 18.92
C TRP A 69 2.78 12.52 19.27
N GLN A 70 2.78 12.97 20.54
CA GLN A 70 2.00 14.06 21.19
C GLN A 70 0.84 14.67 20.36
N GLY A 71 -0.31 13.98 20.31
CA GLY A 71 -1.57 14.59 19.83
C GLY A 71 -2.47 13.65 19.03
N PHE A 72 -1.91 12.57 18.47
CA PHE A 72 -2.69 11.48 17.89
C PHE A 72 -2.84 10.35 18.92
N ASN A 73 -4.09 9.94 19.19
CA ASN A 73 -4.37 8.82 20.08
C ASN A 73 -3.79 7.54 19.43
N GLY A 74 -2.71 7.02 20.02
CA GLY A 74 -1.78 6.01 19.50
C GLY A 74 -2.33 4.60 19.27
N GLU A 75 -3.50 4.47 18.64
CA GLU A 75 -4.19 3.20 18.37
C GLU A 75 -4.60 3.04 16.90
N ARG A 76 -3.95 3.74 15.96
CA ARG A 76 -4.31 3.63 14.53
C ARG A 76 -3.34 2.72 13.79
N SER A 77 -3.70 1.45 13.68
CA SER A 77 -3.15 0.57 12.64
C SER A 77 -3.49 1.15 11.26
N LEU A 78 -2.53 1.12 10.34
CA LEU A 78 -2.66 1.45 8.93
C LEU A 78 -3.75 0.61 8.27
N ALA A 79 -3.92 -0.64 8.69
CA ALA A 79 -5.01 -1.49 8.21
C ALA A 79 -6.39 -0.90 8.55
N ARG A 80 -6.55 -0.29 9.72
CA ARG A 80 -7.81 0.36 10.14
C ARG A 80 -8.10 1.61 9.31
N VAL A 81 -7.06 2.33 8.89
CA VAL A 81 -7.20 3.52 8.05
C VAL A 81 -7.56 3.12 6.62
N LEU A 82 -6.88 2.11 6.07
CA LEU A 82 -7.02 1.73 4.67
C LEU A 82 -8.19 0.78 4.41
N PHE A 83 -8.45 -0.20 5.27
CA PHE A 83 -9.47 -1.24 5.05
C PHE A 83 -10.75 -0.99 5.83
N ARG A 84 -11.10 0.29 6.04
CA ARG A 84 -12.37 0.64 6.68
C ARG A 84 -13.52 -0.01 5.88
N THR A 85 -14.24 -0.92 6.52
CA THR A 85 -15.42 -1.55 5.95
C THR A 85 -16.56 -0.52 5.98
N GLU A 86 -16.88 0.05 4.82
CA GLU A 86 -18.17 0.69 4.60
C GLU A 86 -19.23 -0.41 4.57
N GLU A 87 -19.76 -0.82 5.73
CA GLU A 87 -21.07 -1.46 5.75
C GLU A 87 -22.10 -0.38 5.37
N GLY A 88 -22.43 -0.25 4.09
CA GLY A 88 -23.53 0.61 3.62
C GLY A 88 -23.30 1.48 2.38
N GLY A 89 -22.58 0.99 1.37
CA GLY A 89 -22.28 1.74 0.14
C GLY A 89 -22.96 1.25 -1.14
N GLU A 90 -24.01 0.43 -1.07
CA GLU A 90 -24.77 -0.05 -2.24
C GLU A 90 -26.02 0.81 -2.46
N ALA A 91 -25.86 2.07 -2.83
CA ALA A 91 -26.96 2.94 -3.28
C ALA A 91 -26.49 4.14 -4.12
N ARG A 92 -25.56 3.92 -5.07
CA ARG A 92 -25.31 4.91 -6.14
C ARG A 92 -25.04 4.24 -7.49
N LYS A 93 -25.96 3.37 -7.89
CA LYS A 93 -26.28 3.12 -9.30
C LYS A 93 -27.70 3.65 -9.53
N GLU A 94 -27.99 4.14 -10.73
CA GLU A 94 -29.29 4.72 -11.15
C GLU A 94 -29.64 6.15 -10.64
N ALA A 95 -28.91 7.20 -11.06
CA ALA A 95 -29.49 8.55 -11.14
C ALA A 95 -28.61 9.49 -11.98
N SER A 96 -28.39 9.21 -13.27
CA SER A 96 -27.79 10.20 -14.17
C SER A 96 -28.27 10.11 -15.63
N HIS A 97 -29.36 9.39 -15.92
CA HIS A 97 -29.87 9.25 -17.29
C HIS A 97 -31.29 9.75 -17.57
N GLU A 98 -31.87 10.60 -16.72
CA GLU A 98 -33.15 11.22 -17.07
C GLU A 98 -33.26 12.67 -16.59
N ARG A 99 -32.67 13.58 -17.39
CA ARG A 99 -33.16 14.94 -17.60
C ARG A 99 -32.83 15.37 -19.02
N VAL A 100 -33.46 14.71 -19.98
CA VAL A 100 -33.83 15.33 -21.25
C VAL A 100 -35.27 14.87 -21.48
N LEU A 101 -36.21 15.71 -21.05
CA LEU A 101 -37.47 16.10 -21.69
C LEU A 101 -38.25 16.99 -20.70
#